data_AF-A0A919BLB2-F1
#
_entry.id   AF-A0A919BLB2-F1
#
_cell.length_a   1.000
_cell.length_b   1.000
_cell.length_c   1.000
_cell.angle_alpha   90.00
_cell.angle_beta   90.00
_cell.angle_gamma   90.00
#
_symmetry.space_group_name_H-M   'P 1'
#
loop_
_entity.id
_entity.type
_entity.pdbx_description
1 polymer ?
#
loop_
_entity_poly.entity_id
_entity_poly.type
_entity_poly.pdbx_seq_one_letter_code
_entity_poly.pdbx_strand_id
1 'polypeptide(L)'
;MAFIVKEQDRLFVIPDLTNSQHAQIREGQRGISKKQVMLAYQYGRVIHARRATYYVIGNKEIEKYGSIKPELKAMNGIQLVMSSNGTVLTAFRNKDLRKIRPFKHSHKHLH
;
A
#
# COMPACT_ATOMS: atom_id res chain seq x y z
N MET A 1 -1.86 -12.20 13.98
CA MET A 1 -2.31 -13.10 12.89
C MET A 1 -1.54 -12.70 11.65
N ALA A 2 -0.67 -13.58 11.15
CA ALA A 2 0.13 -13.29 9.95
C ALA A 2 -0.77 -13.16 8.71
N PHE A 3 -0.44 -12.27 7.79
CA PHE A 3 -1.12 -12.14 6.52
C PHE A 3 -0.68 -13.29 5.61
N ILE A 4 -1.63 -14.16 5.26
CA ILE A 4 -1.38 -15.34 4.44
C ILE A 4 -2.03 -15.13 3.08
N VAL A 5 -1.22 -15.23 2.02
CA VAL A 5 -1.69 -15.21 0.62
C VAL A 5 -1.24 -16.50 -0.05
N LYS A 6 -2.18 -17.19 -0.71
CA LYS A 6 -1.89 -18.32 -1.59
C LYS A 6 -1.80 -17.80 -3.03
N GLU A 7 -0.66 -17.96 -3.68
CA GLU A 7 -0.47 -17.64 -5.10
C GLU A 7 0.33 -18.76 -5.76
N GLN A 8 -0.18 -19.32 -6.87
CA GLN A 8 0.51 -20.36 -7.66
C GLN A 8 1.09 -21.49 -6.78
N ASP A 9 0.26 -22.02 -5.86
CA ASP A 9 0.60 -23.05 -4.86
C ASP A 9 1.73 -22.72 -3.87
N ARG A 10 2.19 -21.46 -3.83
CA ARG A 10 3.07 -20.95 -2.78
C ARG A 10 2.27 -20.16 -1.75
N LEU A 11 2.55 -20.44 -0.48
CA LEU A 11 2.05 -19.68 0.66
C LEU A 11 3.04 -18.56 0.97
N PHE A 12 2.62 -17.32 0.77
CA PHE A 12 3.35 -16.15 1.23
C PHE A 12 2.83 -15.77 2.61
N VAL A 13 3.67 -16.00 3.62
CA VAL A 13 3.46 -15.52 4.98
C VAL A 13 4.18 -14.19 5.10
N ILE A 14 3.44 -13.10 5.32
CA ILE A 14 4.04 -11.81 5.68
C ILE A 14 3.91 -11.68 7.20
N PRO A 15 4.96 -12.02 7.97
CA PRO A 15 4.87 -12.08 9.43
C PRO A 15 4.55 -10.72 10.05
N ASP A 16 5.01 -9.63 9.42
CA ASP A 16 4.84 -8.26 9.91
C ASP A 16 3.55 -7.58 9.41
N LEU A 17 2.65 -8.34 8.80
CA LEU A 17 1.40 -7.80 8.26
C LEU A 17 0.22 -8.45 9.00
N THR A 18 -0.53 -7.64 9.75
CA THR A 18 -1.78 -8.08 10.39
C THR A 18 -2.95 -7.34 9.74
N ASN A 19 -3.92 -8.05 9.15
CA ASN A 19 -5.09 -7.40 8.56
C ASN A 19 -6.16 -7.13 9.64
N SER A 20 -6.52 -5.88 9.87
CA SER A 20 -7.62 -5.55 10.78
C SER A 20 -8.97 -5.93 10.18
N GLN A 21 -9.98 -6.21 11.02
CA GLN A 21 -11.35 -6.48 10.56
C GLN A 21 -11.91 -5.32 9.72
N HIS A 22 -11.57 -4.08 10.09
CA HIS A 22 -11.93 -2.88 9.34
C HIS A 22 -11.31 -2.87 7.93
N ALA A 23 -10.03 -3.23 7.81
CA ALA A 23 -9.35 -3.29 6.53
C ALA A 23 -9.94 -4.39 5.62
N GLN A 24 -10.27 -5.58 6.14
CA GLN A 24 -10.91 -6.65 5.35
C GLN A 24 -12.25 -6.22 4.74
N ILE A 25 -13.11 -5.57 5.53
CA ILE A 25 -14.41 -5.06 5.03
C ILE A 25 -14.19 -4.03 3.92
N ARG A 26 -13.23 -3.13 4.11
CA ARG A 26 -12.93 -2.04 3.18
C ARG A 26 -12.21 -2.49 1.91
N GLU A 27 -11.40 -3.53 1.99
CA GLU A 27 -10.79 -4.22 0.84
C GLU A 27 -11.89 -4.78 -0.07
N GLY A 28 -12.84 -5.53 0.50
CA GLY A 28 -13.97 -6.11 -0.23
C GLY A 28 -14.84 -5.04 -0.90
N GLN A 29 -15.20 -3.98 -0.17
CA GLN A 29 -15.98 -2.86 -0.71
C GLN A 29 -15.29 -2.11 -1.86
N ARG A 30 -13.96 -2.21 -1.97
CA ARG A 30 -13.17 -1.48 -2.99
C ARG A 30 -12.62 -2.37 -4.09
N GLY A 31 -12.99 -3.65 -4.10
CA GLY A 31 -12.48 -4.62 -5.06
C GLY A 31 -10.95 -4.78 -4.98
N ILE A 32 -10.38 -4.65 -3.78
CA ILE A 32 -8.94 -4.84 -3.56
C ILE A 32 -8.71 -6.24 -3.03
N SER A 33 -7.95 -7.04 -3.78
CA SER A 33 -7.64 -8.41 -3.39
C SER A 33 -6.46 -8.47 -2.42
N LYS A 34 -6.39 -9.55 -1.63
CA LYS A 34 -5.22 -9.83 -0.76
C LYS A 34 -3.91 -9.87 -1.54
N LYS A 35 -3.95 -10.35 -2.79
CA LYS A 35 -2.81 -10.35 -3.71
C LYS A 35 -2.34 -8.93 -4.00
N GLN A 36 -3.27 -8.01 -4.27
CA GLN A 36 -2.94 -6.60 -4.48
C GLN A 36 -2.36 -5.94 -3.23
N VAL A 37 -2.84 -6.30 -2.03
CA VAL A 37 -2.24 -5.84 -0.77
C VAL A 37 -0.80 -6.33 -0.64
N MET A 38 -0.54 -7.61 -0.89
CA MET A 38 0.80 -8.20 -0.86
C MET A 38 1.74 -7.56 -1.88
N LEU A 39 1.31 -7.41 -3.14
CA LEU A 39 2.12 -6.79 -4.18
C LEU A 39 2.39 -5.31 -3.89
N ALA A 40 1.44 -4.59 -3.29
CA ALA A 40 1.65 -3.22 -2.85
C ALA A 40 2.70 -3.16 -1.71
N TYR A 41 2.66 -4.08 -0.76
CA TYR A 41 3.68 -4.18 0.30
C TYR A 41 5.08 -4.48 -0.26
N GLN A 42 5.18 -5.41 -1.23
CA GLN A 42 6.47 -5.86 -1.78
C GLN A 42 7.10 -4.89 -2.78
N TYR A 43 6.31 -4.30 -3.67
CA TYR A 43 6.81 -3.50 -4.80
C TYR A 43 6.46 -2.02 -4.68
N GLY A 44 5.64 -1.64 -3.70
CA GLY A 44 5.23 -0.27 -3.47
C GLY A 44 6.35 0.56 -2.88
N ARG A 45 6.41 1.83 -3.29
CA ARG A 45 7.26 2.80 -2.60
C ARG A 45 6.70 3.07 -1.21
N VAL A 46 7.60 3.23 -0.25
CA VAL A 46 7.27 3.55 1.13
C VAL A 46 7.22 5.07 1.31
N ILE A 47 6.15 5.57 1.92
CA ILE A 47 6.02 6.97 2.34
C ILE A 47 5.58 6.99 3.80
N HIS A 48 6.37 7.65 4.65
CA HIS A 48 5.97 7.91 6.04
C HIS A 48 5.28 9.27 6.12
N ALA A 49 4.00 9.28 6.52
CA ALA A 49 3.22 10.49 6.67
C ALA A 49 2.10 10.27 7.69
N ARG A 50 1.64 11.33 8.36
CA ARG A 50 0.48 11.28 9.28
C ARG A 50 0.50 10.12 10.29
N ARG A 51 1.68 9.81 10.84
CA ARG A 51 1.90 8.70 11.80
C ARG A 51 1.56 7.31 11.25
N ALA A 52 1.58 7.16 9.93
CA ALA A 52 1.35 5.91 9.21
C ALA A 52 2.41 5.70 8.13
N THR A 53 2.55 4.44 7.72
CA THR A 53 3.40 4.02 6.61
C THR A 53 2.51 3.67 5.43
N TYR A 54 2.73 4.34 4.30
CA TYR A 54 2.01 4.12 3.06
C TYR A 54 2.88 3.33 2.10
N TYR A 55 2.34 2.24 1.55
CA TYR A 55 2.93 1.55 0.41
C TYR A 55 2.11 1.87 -0.83
N VAL A 56 2.75 2.42 -1.85
CA VAL A 56 2.07 3.00 -3.00
C VAL A 56 2.58 2.39 -4.30
N ILE A 57 1.66 1.97 -5.16
CA ILE A 57 1.95 1.58 -6.54
C ILE A 57 1.46 2.68 -7.46
N GLY A 58 2.39 3.40 -8.10
CA GLY A 58 2.11 4.35 -9.17
C GLY A 58 2.87 4.02 -10.45
N ASN A 59 2.90 4.97 -11.39
CA ASN A 59 3.59 4.79 -12.67
C ASN A 59 5.08 4.45 -12.50
N LYS A 60 5.75 5.01 -11.50
CA LYS A 60 7.17 4.75 -11.23
C LYS A 60 7.44 3.28 -10.88
N GLU A 61 6.60 2.71 -10.03
CA GLU A 61 6.72 1.31 -9.61
C GLU A 61 6.35 0.37 -10.77
N ILE A 62 5.39 0.77 -11.60
CA ILE A 62 4.99 0.04 -12.81
C ILE A 62 6.10 0.06 -13.87
N GLU A 63 6.76 1.19 -14.09
CA GLU A 63 7.90 1.29 -15.01
C GLU A 63 9.08 0.44 -14.53
N LYS A 64 9.36 0.47 -13.22
CA LYS A 64 10.48 -0.26 -12.63
C LYS A 64 10.28 -1.77 -12.60
N TYR A 65 9.07 -2.23 -12.24
CA TYR A 65 8.82 -3.64 -11.96
C TYR A 65 7.81 -4.29 -12.92
N GLY A 66 7.16 -3.53 -13.80
CA GLY A 66 6.08 -4.03 -14.66
C GLY A 66 6.51 -5.04 -15.71
N SER A 67 7.80 -5.11 -16.03
CA SER A 67 8.37 -6.17 -16.88
C SER A 67 8.48 -7.52 -16.14
N ILE A 68 8.72 -7.48 -14.82
CA ILE A 68 8.87 -8.67 -13.96
C ILE A 68 7.51 -9.11 -13.40
N LYS A 69 6.67 -8.13 -13.03
CA LYS A 69 5.32 -8.32 -12.50
C LYS A 69 4.31 -7.49 -13.30
N PRO A 70 3.82 -8.01 -14.43
CA PRO A 70 2.85 -7.33 -15.29
C PRO A 70 1.57 -6.89 -14.56
N GLU A 71 1.19 -7.60 -13.49
CA GLU A 71 0.01 -7.30 -12.66
C GLU A 71 0.04 -5.91 -12.02
N LEU A 72 1.23 -5.35 -11.79
CA LEU A 72 1.38 -4.00 -11.24
C LEU A 72 0.74 -2.95 -12.14
N LYS A 73 0.65 -3.19 -13.46
CA LYS A 73 -0.02 -2.29 -14.41
C LYS A 73 -1.50 -2.05 -14.05
N ALA A 74 -2.18 -3.09 -13.56
CA ALA A 74 -3.58 -3.00 -13.12
C ALA A 74 -3.74 -2.38 -11.72
N MET A 75 -2.63 -2.20 -11.00
CA MET A 75 -2.58 -1.71 -9.62
C MET A 75 -2.27 -0.22 -9.51
N ASN A 76 -2.23 0.51 -10.63
CA ASN A 76 -1.93 1.94 -10.61
C ASN A 76 -2.88 2.71 -9.66
N GLY A 77 -2.28 3.39 -8.68
CA GLY A 77 -2.97 4.16 -7.66
C GLY A 77 -3.37 3.34 -6.43
N ILE A 78 -2.97 2.07 -6.30
CA ILE A 78 -3.19 1.32 -5.05
C ILE A 78 -2.32 1.92 -3.95
N GLN A 79 -2.95 2.17 -2.80
CA GLN A 79 -2.34 2.69 -1.59
C GLN A 79 -2.73 1.77 -0.44
N LEU A 80 -1.72 1.20 0.20
CA LEU A 80 -1.84 0.42 1.42
C LEU A 80 -1.38 1.29 2.58
N VAL A 81 -2.19 1.38 3.62
CA VAL A 81 -1.89 2.15 4.84
C VAL A 81 -1.65 1.17 5.98
N MET A 82 -0.48 1.28 6.57
CA MET A 82 -0.06 0.50 7.72
C MET A 82 0.23 1.40 8.91
N SER A 83 -0.08 0.94 10.11
CA SER A 83 0.43 1.52 11.34
C SER A 83 1.92 1.18 11.51
N SER A 84 2.59 1.89 12.40
CA SER A 84 4.00 1.68 12.74
C SER A 84 4.30 0.28 13.33
N ASN A 85 3.28 -0.43 13.81
CA ASN A 85 3.39 -1.78 14.35
C ASN A 85 3.08 -2.90 13.35
N GLY A 86 2.98 -2.59 12.04
CA GLY A 86 2.74 -3.61 11.00
C GLY A 86 1.26 -3.99 10.77
N THR A 87 0.31 -3.30 11.40
CA THR A 87 -1.12 -3.58 11.15
C THR A 87 -1.61 -2.84 9.91
N VAL A 88 -2.26 -3.55 8.99
CA VAL A 88 -2.99 -2.95 7.87
C VAL A 88 -4.23 -2.25 8.40
N LEU A 89 -4.23 -0.93 8.25
CA LEU A 89 -5.34 -0.08 8.63
C LEU A 89 -6.38 -0.01 7.51
N THR A 90 -5.91 0.13 6.26
CA THR A 90 -6.78 0.14 5.09
C THR A 90 -5.98 0.00 3.80
N ALA A 91 -6.62 -0.51 2.75
CA ALA A 91 -6.17 -0.38 1.37
C ALA A 91 -7.24 0.35 0.55
N PHE A 92 -6.81 1.19 -0.39
CA PHE A 92 -7.71 1.88 -1.31
C PHE A 92 -7.00 2.20 -2.62
N ARG A 93 -7.79 2.58 -3.64
CA ARG A 93 -7.29 3.02 -4.94
C ARG A 93 -7.50 4.52 -5.09
N ASN A 94 -6.41 5.26 -5.26
CA ASN A 94 -6.41 6.66 -5.62
C ASN A 94 -5.13 7.02 -6.38
N LYS A 95 -5.28 7.53 -7.61
CA LYS A 95 -4.16 7.94 -8.47
C LYS A 95 -3.53 9.26 -8.03
N ASP A 96 -4.26 10.08 -7.27
CA ASP A 96 -3.71 11.30 -6.70
C ASP A 96 -2.93 11.01 -5.41
N LEU A 97 -1.61 11.10 -5.54
CA LEU A 97 -0.64 10.85 -4.45
C LEU A 97 -0.26 12.15 -3.72
N ARG A 98 -0.75 13.32 -4.17
CA ARG A 98 -0.42 14.63 -3.56
C ARG A 98 -0.91 14.69 -2.12
N LYS A 99 -2.05 14.07 -1.83
CA LYS A 99 -2.64 14.03 -0.50
C LYS A 99 -1.79 13.26 0.52
N ILE A 100 -0.86 12.39 0.11
CA ILE A 100 -0.01 11.61 1.03
C ILE A 100 1.30 12.34 1.32
N ARG A 101 1.70 13.27 0.45
CA ARG A 101 3.00 13.91 0.56
C ARG A 101 3.08 14.62 1.92
N PRO A 102 4.14 14.37 2.73
CA PRO A 102 4.32 15.10 3.98
C PRO A 102 4.30 16.59 3.65
N PHE A 103 3.40 17.33 4.29
CA PHE A 103 3.33 18.77 4.14
C PHE A 103 4.68 19.31 4.60
N LYS A 104 5.47 19.92 3.71
CA LYS A 104 6.57 20.77 4.16
C LYS A 104 5.88 21.91 4.90
N HIS A 105 6.02 21.95 6.22
CA HIS A 105 5.72 23.14 6.98
C HIS A 105 6.66 24.22 6.42
N SER A 106 6.18 25.06 5.50
CA SER A 106 6.93 26.27 5.20
C SER A 106 6.86 27.08 6.48
N HIS A 107 7.97 27.21 7.19
CA HIS A 107 8.10 28.31 8.13
C HIS A 107 7.82 29.57 7.32
N LYS A 108 6.63 30.16 7.51
CA LYS A 108 6.42 31.54 7.09
C LYS A 108 7.42 32.32 7.93
N HIS A 109 8.48 32.82 7.31
CA HIS A 109 9.30 33.85 7.93
C HIS A 109 8.33 35.00 8.22
N LEU A 110 7.95 35.15 9.49
CA LEU A 110 7.35 36.36 10.00
C LEU A 110 8.47 37.41 9.94
N HIS A 111 8.37 38.29 8.95
CA HIS A 111 9.10 39.55 8.91
C HIS A 111 8.28 40.61 9.62
#